data_AF-A0A5Q4ER11-F1
#
_entry.id   AF-A0A5Q4ER11-F1
#
_cell.length_a   1.000
_cell.length_b   1.000
_cell.length_c   1.000
_cell.angle_alpha   90.00
_cell.angle_beta   90.00
_cell.angle_gamma   90.00
#
_symmetry.space_group_name_H-M   'P 1'
#
loop_
_entity.id
_entity.type
_entity.pdbx_description
1 polymer ?
#
loop_
_entity_poly.entity_id
_entity_poly.type
_entity_poly.pdbx_seq_one_letter_code
_entity_poly.pdbx_strand_id
1 'polypeptide(L)'
;MSYIRMIACASLGVALLTMPGALAGPDWAEQPPGAGSLPGTAQDVLVSPVKTISGELSGSSLRGLDDPDFEDMYRIYINDPLNFSARTDGADPDGLSDSDFNSQLFLFDANGRGLLGNVMTPFSLAPNQDGSFIAAPSDDSATPAIPGPGFYFIAISGFFNQPLADGDPIFDFPSLTTISGPTGPGGPGVIDGWIGEGEIGSYTIYLTGVIPTPGTLAALGIGLAVASRRRRA
;
A
#
# COMPACT_ATOMS: atom_id res chain seq x y z
N MET A 1 2.74 78.25 -0.83
CA MET A 1 3.97 77.48 -1.11
C MET A 1 4.51 77.03 0.23
N SER A 2 4.68 75.76 0.61
CA SER A 2 4.65 74.47 -0.07
C SER A 2 4.39 73.42 1.02
N TYR A 3 3.48 72.46 0.83
CA TYR A 3 3.24 71.36 1.77
C TYR A 3 3.93 70.09 1.23
N ILE A 4 4.92 69.59 1.96
CA ILE A 4 5.61 68.32 1.68
C ILE A 4 4.71 67.18 2.16
N ARG A 5 4.20 66.36 1.24
CA ARG A 5 3.53 65.09 1.54
C ARG A 5 4.56 63.96 1.44
N MET A 6 4.91 63.37 2.58
CA MET A 6 5.74 62.17 2.66
C MET A 6 4.84 60.95 2.47
N ILE A 7 5.03 60.23 1.35
CA ILE A 7 4.35 58.96 1.08
C ILE A 7 5.25 57.85 1.66
N ALA A 8 4.80 57.21 2.74
CA ALA A 8 5.44 56.03 3.30
C ALA A 8 5.03 54.79 2.49
N CYS A 9 6.00 54.16 1.83
CA CYS A 9 5.83 52.86 1.18
C CYS A 9 5.71 51.77 2.26
N ALA A 10 4.57 51.09 2.32
CA ALA A 10 4.40 49.86 3.08
C ALA A 10 4.86 48.67 2.21
N SER A 11 6.01 48.08 2.52
CA SER A 11 6.46 46.83 1.93
C SER A 11 5.76 45.64 2.62
N LEU A 12 4.86 44.98 1.89
CA LEU A 12 4.29 43.69 2.25
C LEU A 12 5.37 42.61 2.04
N GLY A 13 5.98 42.13 3.12
CA GLY A 13 6.85 40.95 3.08
C GLY A 13 6.00 39.68 3.05
N VAL A 14 5.94 39.01 1.90
CA VAL A 14 5.39 37.65 1.80
C VAL A 14 6.42 36.68 2.37
N ALA A 15 6.18 36.20 3.58
CA ALA A 15 6.95 35.10 4.16
C ALA A 15 6.47 33.79 3.53
N LEU A 16 7.25 33.24 2.59
CA LEU A 16 7.07 31.87 2.11
C LEU A 16 7.47 30.92 3.26
N LEU A 17 6.46 30.41 3.97
CA LEU A 17 6.64 29.28 4.89
C LEU A 17 6.96 28.04 4.05
N THR A 18 8.25 27.72 3.94
CA THR A 18 8.69 26.41 3.49
C THR A 18 8.54 25.47 4.67
N MET A 19 7.49 24.66 4.67
CA MET A 19 7.36 23.56 5.62
C MET A 19 8.48 22.55 5.32
N PRO A 20 9.33 22.19 6.29
CA PRO A 20 10.24 21.08 6.11
C PRO A 20 9.38 19.82 6.02
N GLY A 21 9.29 19.24 4.81
CA GLY A 21 8.80 17.88 4.65
C GLY A 21 9.67 16.98 5.51
N ALA A 22 9.08 16.35 6.52
CA ALA A 22 9.75 15.28 7.24
C ALA A 22 10.10 14.22 6.18
N LEU A 23 11.39 13.93 6.02
CA LEU A 23 11.84 12.75 5.28
C LEU A 23 11.51 11.54 6.16
N ALA A 24 10.24 11.14 6.14
CA ALA A 24 9.71 9.95 6.82
C ALA A 24 10.17 8.73 6.03
N GLY A 25 11.34 8.19 6.40
CA GLY A 25 11.74 6.83 6.04
C GLY A 25 11.65 6.45 4.56
N PRO A 26 11.79 5.16 4.24
CA PRO A 26 11.32 4.56 3.00
C PRO A 26 9.81 4.28 3.07
N ASP A 27 9.01 5.26 3.48
CA ASP A 27 7.58 5.07 3.76
C ASP A 27 6.75 5.77 2.68
N TRP A 28 5.66 5.15 2.24
CA TRP A 28 4.72 5.73 1.28
C TRP A 28 3.44 6.13 2.01
N ALA A 29 3.18 7.43 2.06
CA ALA A 29 1.85 7.91 2.39
C ALA A 29 1.02 7.97 1.11
N GLU A 30 -0.23 7.52 1.18
CA GLU A 30 -1.19 7.66 0.10
C GLU A 30 -1.26 9.11 -0.40
N GLN A 31 -1.30 9.28 -1.72
CA GLN A 31 -1.34 10.60 -2.37
C GLN A 31 -2.74 10.93 -2.91
N PRO A 32 -3.16 12.21 -2.93
CA PRO A 32 -4.40 12.61 -3.60
C PRO A 32 -4.44 12.20 -5.08
N PRO A 33 -5.60 11.78 -5.62
CA PRO A 33 -6.94 11.81 -4.99
C PRO A 33 -7.22 10.66 -4.01
N GLY A 34 -6.32 9.70 -3.91
CA GLY A 34 -6.45 8.44 -3.19
C GLY A 34 -5.84 7.30 -4.02
N ALA A 35 -5.71 6.12 -3.45
CA ALA A 35 -5.55 4.91 -4.23
C ALA A 35 -6.89 4.53 -4.89
N GLY A 36 -6.81 3.77 -5.97
CA GLY A 36 -8.01 3.25 -6.64
C GLY A 36 -8.17 1.77 -6.33
N SER A 37 -9.34 1.20 -6.60
CA SER A 37 -9.64 -0.19 -6.26
C SER A 37 -9.27 -1.23 -7.32
N LEU A 38 -8.79 -0.83 -8.50
CA LEU A 38 -8.49 -1.72 -9.63
C LEU A 38 -7.09 -1.46 -10.22
N PRO A 39 -6.49 -2.41 -10.96
CA PRO A 39 -5.15 -2.24 -11.54
C PRO A 39 -4.98 -0.98 -12.40
N GLY A 40 -6.04 -0.56 -13.09
CA GLY A 40 -6.04 0.64 -13.93
C GLY A 40 -6.14 1.96 -13.16
N THR A 41 -6.55 1.93 -11.90
CA THR A 41 -6.70 3.08 -10.99
C THR A 41 -5.78 3.01 -9.78
N ALA A 42 -5.01 1.93 -9.64
CA ALA A 42 -4.07 1.72 -8.55
C ALA A 42 -3.02 2.84 -8.46
N GLN A 43 -2.64 3.19 -7.25
CA GLN A 43 -1.62 4.20 -7.00
C GLN A 43 -0.20 3.63 -7.13
N ASP A 44 0.66 4.32 -7.87
CA ASP A 44 2.07 3.94 -8.01
C ASP A 44 2.87 4.26 -6.76
N VAL A 45 3.47 3.25 -6.13
CA VAL A 45 4.43 3.45 -5.04
C VAL A 45 5.81 3.71 -5.63
N LEU A 46 6.20 4.98 -5.66
CA LEU A 46 7.40 5.44 -6.37
C LEU A 46 8.68 5.42 -5.52
N VAL A 47 8.60 4.98 -4.26
CA VAL A 47 9.74 4.88 -3.35
C VAL A 47 10.28 3.45 -3.30
N SER A 48 11.61 3.31 -3.31
CA SER A 48 12.29 2.01 -3.27
C SER A 48 13.61 2.15 -2.49
N PRO A 49 13.79 1.46 -1.35
CA PRO A 49 12.82 0.54 -0.75
C PRO A 49 11.53 1.25 -0.33
N VAL A 50 10.42 0.51 -0.26
CA VAL A 50 9.25 0.90 0.53
C VAL A 50 9.13 -0.08 1.70
N LYS A 51 8.96 0.43 2.92
CA LYS A 51 8.76 -0.37 4.13
C LYS A 51 7.33 -0.34 4.61
N THR A 52 6.68 0.82 4.48
CA THR A 52 5.28 0.97 4.84
C THR A 52 4.51 1.70 3.77
N ILE A 53 3.23 1.35 3.65
CA ILE A 53 2.22 2.12 2.92
C ILE A 53 1.14 2.51 3.93
N SER A 54 0.86 3.78 4.11
CA SER A 54 -0.21 4.27 4.99
C SER A 54 -1.28 4.98 4.19
N GLY A 55 -2.55 4.74 4.52
CA GLY A 55 -3.72 5.30 3.83
C GLY A 55 -4.97 5.28 4.70
N GLU A 56 -6.10 5.67 4.12
CA GLU A 56 -7.41 5.72 4.80
C GLU A 56 -8.53 5.28 3.86
N LEU A 57 -9.20 4.18 4.23
CA LEU A 57 -10.47 3.81 3.61
C LEU A 57 -11.55 4.76 4.14
N SER A 58 -12.27 5.44 3.25
CA SER A 58 -13.20 6.52 3.63
C SER A 58 -14.57 6.35 2.98
N GLY A 59 -15.64 6.74 3.67
CA GLY A 59 -17.00 6.64 3.14
C GLY A 59 -18.06 6.40 4.19
N SER A 60 -19.26 6.04 3.74
CA SER A 60 -20.32 5.51 4.60
C SER A 60 -20.35 4.00 4.46
N SER A 61 -20.52 3.27 5.57
CA SER A 61 -20.60 1.79 5.60
C SER A 61 -21.76 1.18 4.80
N LEU A 62 -22.56 2.00 4.10
CA LEU A 62 -23.65 1.58 3.22
C LEU A 62 -23.28 1.85 1.75
N ARG A 63 -22.95 0.80 1.00
CA ARG A 63 -22.72 0.86 -0.47
C ARG A 63 -23.89 1.55 -1.18
N GLY A 64 -23.59 2.56 -2.00
CA GLY A 64 -24.54 3.21 -2.90
C GLY A 64 -25.30 4.41 -2.32
N LEU A 65 -25.03 4.82 -1.08
CA LEU A 65 -25.54 6.08 -0.51
C LEU A 65 -24.53 7.22 -0.61
N ASP A 66 -23.24 6.90 -0.48
CA ASP A 66 -22.09 7.76 -0.81
C ASP A 66 -21.24 7.04 -1.88
N ASP A 67 -20.08 7.57 -2.23
CA ASP A 67 -19.05 6.86 -3.02
C ASP A 67 -18.04 6.25 -2.03
N PRO A 68 -18.39 5.18 -1.29
CA PRO A 68 -17.53 4.65 -0.26
C PRO A 68 -16.33 3.94 -0.89
N ASP A 69 -15.18 4.26 -0.34
CA ASP A 69 -13.90 3.66 -0.64
C ASP A 69 -13.59 2.62 0.42
N PHE A 70 -13.84 1.36 0.06
CA PHE A 70 -13.57 0.22 0.94
C PHE A 70 -12.32 -0.55 0.50
N GLU A 71 -11.65 -0.09 -0.57
CA GLU A 71 -10.57 -0.81 -1.23
C GLU A 71 -9.51 0.11 -1.82
N ASP A 72 -8.29 -0.01 -1.33
CA ASP A 72 -7.14 0.66 -1.91
C ASP A 72 -6.22 -0.34 -2.59
N MET A 73 -5.79 -0.03 -3.81
CA MET A 73 -4.81 -0.80 -4.57
C MET A 73 -3.58 0.03 -4.89
N TYR A 74 -2.42 -0.56 -4.62
CA TYR A 74 -1.11 0.01 -4.85
C TYR A 74 -0.30 -0.86 -5.81
N ARG A 75 0.36 -0.22 -6.79
CA ARG A 75 1.35 -0.88 -7.63
C ARG A 75 2.72 -0.79 -6.96
N ILE A 76 3.27 -1.94 -6.58
CA ILE A 76 4.58 -2.07 -5.93
C ILE A 76 5.55 -2.86 -6.80
N TYR A 77 6.85 -2.68 -6.58
CA TYR A 77 7.88 -3.51 -7.20
C TYR A 77 8.46 -4.49 -6.18
N ILE A 78 8.12 -5.77 -6.28
CA ILE A 78 8.71 -6.82 -5.44
C ILE A 78 10.03 -7.23 -6.07
N ASN A 79 11.12 -7.18 -5.31
CA ASN A 79 12.44 -7.51 -5.84
C ASN A 79 13.13 -8.70 -5.17
N ASP A 80 12.66 -9.09 -3.99
CA ASP A 80 13.04 -10.35 -3.34
C ASP A 80 11.78 -11.16 -3.03
N PRO A 81 11.24 -11.89 -4.03
CA PRO A 81 10.02 -12.68 -3.89
C PRO A 81 10.07 -13.73 -2.77
N LEU A 82 11.25 -14.26 -2.46
CA LEU A 82 11.43 -15.28 -1.42
C LEU A 82 11.29 -14.70 -0.01
N ASN A 83 11.53 -13.40 0.15
CA ASN A 83 11.41 -12.69 1.42
C ASN A 83 10.26 -11.67 1.41
N PHE A 84 9.34 -11.75 0.44
CA PHE A 84 8.19 -10.88 0.41
C PHE A 84 7.16 -11.29 1.47
N SER A 85 6.70 -10.29 2.21
CA SER A 85 5.50 -10.37 3.03
C SER A 85 4.83 -8.99 3.06
N ALA A 86 3.53 -9.00 3.26
CA ALA A 86 2.74 -7.80 3.52
C ALA A 86 1.82 -8.05 4.69
N ARG A 87 1.69 -7.07 5.59
CA ARG A 87 0.87 -7.23 6.79
C ARG A 87 0.36 -5.93 7.38
N THR A 88 -0.75 -6.03 8.11
CA THR A 88 -1.32 -4.95 8.92
C THR A 88 -1.31 -5.30 10.41
N ASP A 89 -1.02 -6.55 10.78
CA ASP A 89 -0.80 -6.96 12.17
C ASP A 89 0.61 -6.56 12.66
N GLY A 90 0.67 -5.54 13.50
CA GLY A 90 1.76 -5.30 14.44
C GLY A 90 3.18 -5.20 13.86
N ALA A 91 3.58 -3.97 13.50
CA ALA A 91 4.93 -3.55 13.86
C ALA A 91 5.06 -3.25 15.38
N ASP A 92 3.94 -3.11 16.09
CA ASP A 92 3.89 -2.85 17.53
C ASP A 92 4.16 -4.15 18.35
N PRO A 93 5.10 -4.15 19.31
CA PRO A 93 5.31 -5.26 20.25
C PRO A 93 4.06 -5.66 21.04
N ASP A 94 3.04 -4.80 21.12
CA ASP A 94 1.79 -5.08 21.81
C ASP A 94 0.81 -5.92 20.96
N GLY A 95 1.15 -6.27 19.72
CA GLY A 95 0.37 -7.21 18.89
C GLY A 95 -0.98 -6.68 18.40
N LEU A 96 -1.13 -5.36 18.36
CA LEU A 96 -2.31 -4.68 17.80
C LEU A 96 -2.16 -4.53 16.28
N SER A 97 -3.28 -4.53 15.56
CA SER A 97 -3.30 -4.15 14.15
C SER A 97 -2.99 -2.65 14.01
N ASP A 98 -2.21 -2.29 13.00
CA ASP A 98 -1.98 -0.90 12.58
C ASP A 98 -3.10 -0.42 11.64
N SER A 99 -4.27 -1.08 11.70
CA SER A 99 -5.54 -0.69 11.08
C SER A 99 -6.63 -0.47 12.13
N ASP A 100 -7.46 0.56 11.92
CA ASP A 100 -8.59 0.87 12.81
C ASP A 100 -9.84 -0.01 12.55
N PHE A 101 -9.69 -1.04 11.72
CA PHE A 101 -10.73 -1.95 11.24
C PHE A 101 -10.17 -3.35 11.01
N ASN A 102 -11.05 -4.33 10.75
CA ASN A 102 -10.67 -5.68 10.35
C ASN A 102 -10.20 -5.68 8.89
N SER A 103 -8.88 -5.74 8.71
CA SER A 103 -8.27 -5.61 7.38
C SER A 103 -8.15 -6.95 6.66
N GLN A 104 -8.21 -6.90 5.34
CA GLN A 104 -7.89 -8.00 4.44
C GLN A 104 -6.83 -7.54 3.44
N LEU A 105 -5.88 -8.42 3.10
CA LEU A 105 -4.82 -8.15 2.13
C LEU A 105 -4.91 -9.11 0.95
N PHE A 106 -4.69 -8.58 -0.25
CA PHE A 106 -4.68 -9.34 -1.49
C PHE A 106 -3.50 -8.93 -2.37
N LEU A 107 -2.80 -9.90 -2.93
CA LEU A 107 -1.71 -9.71 -3.89
C LEU A 107 -2.14 -10.21 -5.25
N PHE A 108 -1.88 -9.41 -6.28
CA PHE A 108 -2.11 -9.73 -7.69
C PHE A 108 -0.82 -9.59 -8.50
N ASP A 109 -0.72 -10.36 -9.57
CA ASP A 109 0.35 -10.23 -10.56
C ASP A 109 0.26 -8.91 -11.35
N ALA A 110 1.25 -8.64 -12.20
CA ALA A 110 1.28 -7.45 -13.06
C ALA A 110 0.07 -7.31 -14.02
N ASN A 111 -0.69 -8.37 -14.23
CA ASN A 111 -1.90 -8.39 -15.08
C ASN A 111 -3.20 -8.33 -14.26
N GLY A 112 -3.12 -8.25 -12.93
CA GLY A 112 -4.27 -8.23 -12.04
C GLY A 112 -4.85 -9.61 -11.71
N ARG A 113 -4.13 -10.71 -11.93
CA ARG A 113 -4.56 -12.05 -11.50
C ARG A 113 -4.19 -12.30 -10.04
N GLY A 114 -5.09 -12.91 -9.28
CA GLY A 114 -4.87 -13.20 -7.86
C GLY A 114 -3.66 -14.11 -7.64
N LEU A 115 -2.90 -13.84 -6.57
CA LEU A 115 -1.79 -14.66 -6.11
C LEU A 115 -1.99 -15.11 -4.66
N LEU A 116 -2.19 -14.18 -3.74
CA LEU A 116 -2.32 -14.47 -2.31
C LEU A 116 -3.42 -13.60 -1.73
N GLY A 117 -4.23 -14.16 -0.84
CA GLY A 117 -5.23 -13.44 -0.07
C GLY A 117 -5.19 -13.88 1.38
N ASN A 118 -5.45 -12.97 2.32
CA ASN A 118 -5.68 -13.31 3.71
C ASN A 118 -6.66 -12.30 4.32
N VAL A 119 -7.60 -12.80 5.12
CA VAL A 119 -8.70 -11.99 5.66
C VAL A 119 -8.59 -11.77 7.17
N MET A 120 -7.63 -12.42 7.82
CA MET A 120 -7.44 -12.38 9.26
C MET A 120 -6.11 -13.04 9.64
N THR A 121 -5.45 -12.51 10.67
CA THR A 121 -4.35 -13.15 11.38
C THR A 121 -4.88 -13.82 12.65
N PRO A 122 -4.27 -14.93 13.12
CA PRO A 122 -4.71 -15.61 14.33
C PRO A 122 -4.48 -14.80 15.62
N PHE A 123 -3.82 -13.64 15.52
CA PHE A 123 -3.42 -12.79 16.64
C PHE A 123 -4.13 -11.45 16.54
N SER A 124 -5.33 -11.38 17.11
CA SER A 124 -5.99 -10.11 17.39
C SER A 124 -6.26 -9.99 18.88
N LEU A 125 -5.71 -8.94 19.49
CA LEU A 125 -5.87 -8.65 20.90
C LEU A 125 -6.97 -7.60 21.17
N ALA A 126 -7.56 -7.03 20.12
CA ALA A 126 -8.61 -6.00 20.19
C ALA A 126 -9.84 -6.41 19.36
N PRO A 127 -11.07 -6.30 19.90
CA PRO A 127 -12.28 -6.57 19.12
C PRO A 127 -12.36 -5.64 17.90
N ASN A 128 -12.64 -6.21 16.72
CA ASN A 128 -12.84 -5.49 15.45
C ASN A 128 -11.62 -4.74 14.89
N GLN A 129 -10.41 -5.19 15.25
CA GLN A 129 -9.15 -4.68 14.68
C GLN A 129 -8.26 -5.85 14.28
N ASP A 130 -8.85 -6.82 13.60
CA ASP A 130 -8.11 -7.99 13.12
C ASP A 130 -7.20 -7.56 11.96
N GLY A 131 -5.88 -7.73 12.13
CA GLY A 131 -4.92 -7.53 11.06
C GLY A 131 -4.93 -8.71 10.07
N SER A 132 -4.31 -8.54 8.91
CA SER A 132 -4.10 -9.58 7.90
C SER A 132 -2.63 -9.69 7.53
N PHE A 133 -2.22 -10.87 7.07
CA PHE A 133 -0.84 -11.20 6.73
C PHE A 133 -0.81 -12.07 5.49
N ILE A 134 -0.02 -11.68 4.49
CA ILE A 134 0.27 -12.51 3.32
C ILE A 134 1.78 -12.71 3.16
N ALA A 135 2.16 -13.94 2.87
CA ALA A 135 3.49 -14.35 2.44
C ALA A 135 3.36 -15.60 1.56
N ALA A 136 4.34 -15.83 0.71
CA ALA A 136 4.39 -17.04 -0.11
C ALA A 136 5.06 -18.19 0.66
N PRO A 137 4.69 -19.46 0.40
CA PRO A 137 3.57 -19.92 -0.45
C PRO A 137 2.20 -19.76 0.25
N SER A 138 1.11 -19.95 -0.51
CA SER A 138 -0.23 -20.09 0.10
C SER A 138 -0.34 -21.39 0.90
N ASP A 139 -1.20 -21.43 1.92
CA ASP A 139 -1.40 -22.61 2.77
C ASP A 139 -2.16 -23.73 2.02
N ASP A 140 -3.04 -23.34 1.11
CA ASP A 140 -3.88 -24.23 0.30
C ASP A 140 -3.14 -24.85 -0.90
N SER A 141 -1.85 -24.56 -1.05
CA SER A 141 -0.98 -25.03 -2.14
C SER A 141 -1.48 -24.65 -3.55
N ALA A 142 -2.43 -23.72 -3.68
CA ALA A 142 -2.99 -23.32 -4.96
C ALA A 142 -2.09 -22.33 -5.71
N THR A 143 -1.29 -21.53 -5.00
CA THR A 143 -0.34 -20.60 -5.63
C THR A 143 1.09 -21.06 -5.37
N PRO A 144 1.82 -21.51 -6.40
CA PRO A 144 3.28 -21.58 -6.30
C PRO A 144 3.81 -20.15 -6.07
N ALA A 145 4.96 -20.04 -5.41
CA ALA A 145 5.62 -18.79 -5.01
C ALA A 145 5.47 -17.60 -5.99
N ILE A 146 5.57 -16.37 -5.45
CA ILE A 146 5.66 -15.14 -6.25
C ILE A 146 6.72 -15.36 -7.37
N PRO A 147 6.31 -15.34 -8.66
CA PRO A 147 7.04 -16.03 -9.74
C PRO A 147 8.41 -15.42 -10.06
N GLY A 148 8.65 -14.18 -9.62
CA GLY A 148 9.94 -13.52 -9.75
C GLY A 148 9.87 -12.04 -9.39
N PRO A 149 11.00 -11.33 -9.39
CA PRO A 149 11.02 -9.89 -9.25
C PRO A 149 10.17 -9.20 -10.34
N GLY A 150 9.41 -8.17 -9.98
CA GLY A 150 8.54 -7.48 -10.93
C GLY A 150 7.54 -6.54 -10.27
N PHE A 151 6.67 -5.97 -11.10
CA PHE A 151 5.52 -5.21 -10.62
C PHE A 151 4.38 -6.14 -10.20
N TYR A 152 3.75 -5.80 -9.09
CA TYR A 152 2.59 -6.47 -8.52
C TYR A 152 1.62 -5.43 -8.01
N PHE A 153 0.38 -5.83 -7.79
CA PHE A 153 -0.60 -5.01 -7.08
C PHE A 153 -0.85 -5.59 -5.69
N ILE A 154 -0.66 -4.78 -4.66
CA ILE A 154 -1.12 -5.08 -3.31
C ILE A 154 -2.40 -4.29 -3.08
N ALA A 155 -3.45 -4.95 -2.63
CA ALA A 155 -4.70 -4.31 -2.25
C ALA A 155 -5.01 -4.58 -0.78
N ILE A 156 -5.64 -3.60 -0.15
CA ILE A 156 -6.22 -3.70 1.18
C ILE A 156 -7.71 -3.42 1.08
N SER A 157 -8.50 -4.15 1.85
CA SER A 157 -9.92 -3.85 2.04
C SER A 157 -10.35 -4.08 3.48
N GLY A 158 -11.48 -3.50 3.88
CA GLY A 158 -12.15 -3.87 5.13
C GLY A 158 -12.88 -5.21 5.04
N PHE A 159 -13.14 -5.87 6.17
CA PHE A 159 -13.67 -7.22 6.24
C PHE A 159 -14.98 -7.43 5.45
N PHE A 160 -15.20 -8.67 5.01
CA PHE A 160 -16.25 -9.07 4.05
C PHE A 160 -16.17 -8.51 2.65
N ASN A 161 -15.21 -7.64 2.33
CA ASN A 161 -15.06 -7.09 1.00
C ASN A 161 -14.01 -7.83 0.17
N GLN A 162 -14.45 -8.60 -0.82
CA GLN A 162 -13.61 -9.55 -1.54
C GLN A 162 -13.49 -9.22 -3.03
N PRO A 163 -12.33 -9.47 -3.65
CA PRO A 163 -12.12 -9.21 -5.06
C PRO A 163 -12.82 -10.25 -5.95
N LEU A 164 -13.40 -9.76 -7.04
CA LEU A 164 -14.13 -10.53 -8.04
C LEU A 164 -13.37 -10.58 -9.36
N ALA A 165 -13.60 -11.64 -10.13
CA ALA A 165 -13.37 -11.68 -11.56
C ALA A 165 -14.61 -12.30 -12.24
N ASP A 166 -15.13 -11.64 -13.27
CA ASP A 166 -16.33 -12.05 -14.00
C ASP A 166 -17.57 -12.26 -13.10
N GLY A 167 -17.62 -11.55 -11.97
CA GLY A 167 -18.69 -11.64 -10.97
C GLY A 167 -18.52 -12.73 -9.91
N ASP A 168 -17.46 -13.53 -9.98
CA ASP A 168 -17.17 -14.61 -9.03
C ASP A 168 -15.95 -14.28 -8.13
N PRO A 169 -15.94 -14.71 -6.85
CA PRO A 169 -14.80 -14.50 -5.96
C PRO A 169 -13.52 -15.13 -6.49
N ILE A 170 -12.41 -14.39 -6.40
CA ILE A 170 -11.08 -14.87 -6.81
C ILE A 170 -10.51 -15.86 -5.79
N PHE A 171 -10.72 -15.61 -4.49
CA PHE A 171 -10.17 -16.38 -3.39
C PHE A 171 -11.28 -17.15 -2.67
N ASP A 172 -11.01 -18.38 -2.24
CA ASP A 172 -11.86 -19.13 -1.31
C ASP A 172 -11.09 -19.33 0.00
N PHE A 173 -11.71 -19.00 1.13
CA PHE A 173 -11.06 -18.99 2.44
C PHE A 173 -11.59 -20.15 3.29
N PRO A 174 -10.91 -21.31 3.30
CA PRO A 174 -11.35 -22.47 4.09
C PRO A 174 -11.31 -22.20 5.59
N SER A 175 -10.50 -21.23 6.03
CA SER A 175 -10.55 -20.62 7.34
C SER A 175 -10.19 -19.14 7.25
N LEU A 176 -10.61 -18.33 8.22
CA LEU A 176 -10.31 -16.89 8.22
C LEU A 176 -8.80 -16.61 8.28
N THR A 177 -8.03 -17.48 8.93
CA THR A 177 -6.59 -17.28 9.12
C THR A 177 -5.73 -17.84 7.99
N THR A 178 -6.34 -18.45 6.99
CA THR A 178 -5.63 -19.07 5.87
C THR A 178 -5.06 -17.99 4.93
N ILE A 179 -3.81 -18.17 4.50
CA ILE A 179 -3.29 -17.51 3.31
C ILE A 179 -3.76 -18.32 2.11
N SER A 180 -4.76 -17.82 1.42
CA SER A 180 -5.41 -18.48 0.29
C SER A 180 -4.74 -18.11 -1.03
N GLY A 181 -4.62 -19.06 -1.94
CA GLY A 181 -4.39 -18.79 -3.35
C GLY A 181 -5.68 -18.43 -4.09
N PRO A 182 -5.64 -18.17 -5.42
CA PRO A 182 -6.84 -17.83 -6.20
C PRO A 182 -7.68 -19.10 -6.47
N THR A 183 -8.22 -19.70 -5.41
CA THR A 183 -8.97 -20.97 -5.42
C THR A 183 -10.46 -20.80 -5.65
N GLY A 184 -10.96 -19.57 -5.62
CA GLY A 184 -12.36 -19.27 -5.89
C GLY A 184 -12.74 -19.50 -7.36
N PRO A 185 -14.04 -19.52 -7.69
CA PRO A 185 -14.49 -19.72 -9.08
C PRO A 185 -13.98 -18.66 -10.06
N GLY A 186 -13.75 -17.43 -9.59
CA GLY A 186 -13.13 -16.34 -10.35
C GLY A 186 -11.60 -16.39 -10.37
N GLY A 187 -10.97 -17.34 -9.68
CA GLY A 187 -9.51 -17.44 -9.50
C GLY A 187 -8.66 -17.35 -10.78
N PRO A 188 -9.05 -17.98 -11.90
CA PRO A 188 -8.32 -17.87 -13.17
C PRO A 188 -8.39 -16.48 -13.84
N GLY A 189 -9.32 -15.63 -13.40
CA GLY A 189 -9.64 -14.34 -13.99
C GLY A 189 -8.70 -13.20 -13.54
N VAL A 190 -8.94 -12.03 -14.11
CA VAL A 190 -8.31 -10.77 -13.70
C VAL A 190 -9.33 -10.02 -12.85
N ILE A 191 -8.87 -9.38 -11.77
CA ILE A 191 -9.76 -8.59 -10.94
C ILE A 191 -10.48 -7.51 -11.76
N ASP A 192 -11.80 -7.50 -11.67
CA ASP A 192 -12.67 -6.54 -12.34
C ASP A 192 -13.70 -5.88 -11.41
N GLY A 193 -13.73 -6.29 -10.14
CA GLY A 193 -14.61 -5.71 -9.14
C GLY A 193 -14.40 -6.24 -7.74
N TRP A 194 -15.29 -5.84 -6.84
CA TRP A 194 -15.31 -6.19 -5.42
C TRP A 194 -16.74 -6.47 -4.97
N ILE A 195 -16.91 -7.30 -3.93
CA ILE A 195 -18.21 -7.64 -3.34
C ILE A 195 -18.16 -7.66 -1.83
N GLY A 196 -19.25 -7.23 -1.19
CA GLY A 196 -19.45 -7.29 0.26
C GLY A 196 -19.36 -5.92 0.92
N GLU A 197 -19.74 -5.82 2.19
CA GLU A 197 -20.03 -4.52 2.83
C GLU A 197 -18.76 -3.69 3.08
N GLY A 198 -17.65 -4.33 3.46
CA GLY A 198 -16.41 -3.63 3.78
C GLY A 198 -16.45 -2.91 5.12
N GLU A 199 -15.28 -2.43 5.51
CA GLU A 199 -15.06 -1.58 6.68
C GLU A 199 -14.14 -0.42 6.26
N ILE A 200 -14.15 0.66 7.02
CA ILE A 200 -13.40 1.89 6.74
C ILE A 200 -12.51 2.25 7.93
N GLY A 201 -11.48 3.04 7.69
CA GLY A 201 -10.56 3.53 8.71
C GLY A 201 -9.14 3.71 8.20
N SER A 202 -8.28 4.19 9.09
CA SER A 202 -6.85 4.34 8.79
C SER A 202 -6.16 2.98 8.79
N TYR A 203 -5.11 2.83 8.00
CA TYR A 203 -4.28 1.63 7.99
C TYR A 203 -2.81 1.91 7.70
N THR A 204 -1.96 0.95 8.08
CA THR A 204 -0.58 0.85 7.59
C THR A 204 -0.26 -0.59 7.17
N ILE A 205 0.24 -0.76 5.95
CA ILE A 205 0.73 -2.01 5.40
C ILE A 205 2.26 -2.04 5.54
N TYR A 206 2.79 -3.01 6.26
CA TYR A 206 4.23 -3.26 6.38
C TYR A 206 4.69 -4.24 5.31
N LEU A 207 5.79 -3.91 4.63
CA LEU A 207 6.32 -4.67 3.50
C LEU A 207 7.74 -5.17 3.76
N THR A 208 8.01 -6.41 3.35
CA THR A 208 9.36 -6.96 3.16
C THR A 208 9.54 -7.42 1.71
N GLY A 209 10.77 -7.66 1.27
CA GLY A 209 11.04 -8.10 -0.12
C GLY A 209 10.85 -7.01 -1.19
N VAL A 210 10.76 -5.74 -0.76
CA VAL A 210 10.70 -4.52 -1.59
C VAL A 210 11.93 -3.63 -1.31
N ILE A 211 13.13 -4.18 -1.50
CA ILE A 211 14.41 -3.49 -1.28
C ILE A 211 14.76 -2.57 -2.49
N PRO A 212 15.72 -1.63 -2.42
CA PRO A 212 16.05 -0.81 -3.59
C PRO A 212 16.57 -1.68 -4.75
N THR A 213 16.16 -1.37 -5.98
CA THR A 213 16.67 -2.06 -7.16
C THR A 213 18.21 -1.92 -7.24
N PRO A 214 18.94 -2.95 -7.73
CA PRO A 214 20.41 -2.90 -7.84
C PRO A 214 20.97 -1.68 -8.60
N GLY A 215 20.18 -1.08 -9.49
CA GLY A 215 20.55 0.15 -10.22
C GLY A 215 20.74 1.37 -9.31
N THR A 216 19.97 1.48 -8.23
CA THR A 216 20.03 2.62 -7.29
C THR A 216 21.30 2.56 -6.42
N LEU A 217 21.77 1.35 -6.08
CA LEU A 217 23.05 1.16 -5.38
C LEU A 217 24.27 1.49 -6.26
N ALA A 218 24.19 1.18 -7.57
CA ALA A 218 25.24 1.51 -8.52
C ALA A 218 25.41 3.03 -8.71
N ALA A 219 24.31 3.78 -8.75
CA ALA A 219 24.34 5.25 -8.86
C ALA A 219 24.99 5.92 -7.62
N LEU A 220 24.74 5.38 -6.42
CA LEU A 220 25.36 5.86 -5.19
C LEU A 220 26.88 5.57 -5.16
N GLY A 221 27.30 4.41 -5.67
CA GLY A 221 28.70 4.03 -5.77
C GLY A 221 29.51 4.88 -6.76
N ILE A 222 28.90 5.25 -7.91
CA ILE A 222 29.56 6.10 -8.91
C ILE A 222 29.64 7.55 -8.44
N GLY A 223 28.62 8.07 -7.75
CA GLY A 223 28.63 9.43 -7.19
C GLY A 223 29.78 9.66 -6.20
N LEU A 224 30.05 8.70 -5.31
CA LEU A 224 31.16 8.75 -4.35
C LEU A 224 32.54 8.61 -5.02
N ALA A 225 32.65 7.83 -6.10
CA ALA A 225 33.88 7.69 -6.87
C ALA A 225 34.23 8.97 -7.67
N VAL A 226 33.23 9.70 -8.17
CA VAL A 226 33.44 10.98 -8.88
C VAL A 226 33.75 12.11 -7.90
N ALA A 227 33.09 12.15 -6.74
CA ALA A 227 33.36 13.15 -5.70
C ALA A 227 34.75 12.99 -5.06
N SER A 228 35.22 11.75 -4.87
CA SER A 228 36.57 11.47 -4.34
C SER A 228 37.69 11.77 -5.33
N ARG A 229 37.44 11.65 -6.64
CA ARG A 229 38.41 12.07 -7.68
C ARG A 229 38.54 13.59 -7.82
N ARG A 230 37.46 14.36 -7.58
CA ARG A 230 37.51 15.83 -7.63
C ARG A 230 38.21 16.49 -6.44
N ARG A 231 38.40 15.77 -5.33
CA ARG A 231 39.17 16.28 -4.16
C ARG A 231 40.69 16.00 -4.24
N ARG A 232 41.17 15.40 -5.33
CA ARG A 232 42.59 15.08 -5.53
C ARG A 232 43.21 15.77 -6.75
N ALA A 233 42.56 16.79 -7.31
CA ALA A 233 43.11 17.65 -8.36
C ALA A 233 43.35 19.05 -7.79
#